data_AF-A0A526S3R4-F1
#
_entry.id   AF-A0A526S3R4-F1
#
_cell.length_a   1.000
_cell.length_b   1.000
_cell.length_c   1.000
_cell.angle_alpha   90.00
_cell.angle_beta   90.00
_cell.angle_gamma   90.00
#
_symmetry.space_group_name_H-M   'P 1'
#
loop_
_entity.id
_entity.type
_entity.pdbx_description
1 polymer ?
#
loop_
_entity_poly.entity_id
_entity_poly.type
_entity_poly.pdbx_seq_one_letter_code
_entity_poly.pdbx_strand_id
1 'polypeptide(L)'
;ESVWVEVPQEYAIGFPQGNRQSAGGVDLQYGYDAEGNLDTSVCTDTLVNTGDKLRDNPALAEQLAAGGPFAVHGVQFTPTPLVKPANLPPFGSWFVDFDSYFEDPEVEGHVGDVRVWRPCEGRAGYYEEIPGGYLPPFYPPDFPPPGNLPPCLDVEDVQYFCTPSGLEADLYLHDHAGFGGDSIKALSKTPGVGVTSPMSHAPGTPYTIGITGHYPGDTVDVGLCFYRQSDRDKGGYYPCCKMTLPLRTPAVSCEP
;
A
#
# COMPACT_ATOMS: atom_id res chain seq x y z
N GLU A 1 27.94 -1.87 27.40
CA GLU A 1 28.71 -0.67 27.00
C GLU A 1 27.97 0.57 27.46
N SER A 2 28.68 1.67 27.69
CA SER A 2 28.05 2.97 27.95
C SER A 2 27.46 3.51 26.65
N VAL A 3 26.15 3.77 26.63
CA VAL A 3 25.42 4.38 25.50
C VAL A 3 25.67 5.90 25.42
N TRP A 4 26.47 6.45 26.34
CA TRP A 4 26.81 7.86 26.36
C TRP A 4 27.95 8.18 25.40
N VAL A 5 27.62 8.97 24.38
CA VAL A 5 28.57 9.61 23.46
C VAL A 5 28.68 11.09 23.82
N GLU A 6 29.88 11.66 23.69
CA GLU A 6 30.15 13.07 23.99
C GLU A 6 29.41 14.03 23.04
N VAL A 7 29.28 13.61 21.78
CA VAL A 7 28.55 14.33 20.73
C VAL A 7 27.44 13.43 20.19
N PRO A 8 26.17 13.89 20.20
CA PRO A 8 25.08 13.12 19.61
C PRO A 8 25.33 12.83 18.14
N GLN A 9 25.11 11.58 17.74
CA GLN A 9 25.05 11.22 16.34
C GLN A 9 23.69 11.65 15.78
N GLU A 10 23.69 12.14 14.54
CA GLU A 10 22.47 12.56 13.86
C GLU A 10 22.14 11.63 12.70
N TYR A 11 20.86 11.41 12.43
CA TYR A 11 20.40 10.79 11.18
C TYR A 11 19.99 11.88 10.17
N ALA A 12 20.16 11.59 8.89
CA ALA A 12 19.64 12.44 7.82
C ALA A 12 18.18 12.07 7.55
N ILE A 13 17.24 12.95 7.89
CA ILE A 13 15.81 12.73 7.67
C ILE A 13 15.35 13.53 6.46
N GLY A 14 14.99 12.82 5.40
CA GLY A 14 14.58 13.35 4.11
C GLY A 14 15.71 13.97 3.29
N PHE A 15 15.47 14.11 1.99
CA PHE A 15 16.35 14.74 1.01
C PHE A 15 16.36 16.27 0.98
N PRO A 16 15.34 17.01 1.48
CA PRO A 16 15.41 18.47 1.60
C PRO A 16 16.65 18.99 2.33
N GLN A 17 17.00 20.25 2.08
CA GLN A 17 18.19 20.88 2.62
C GLN A 17 18.24 20.80 4.16
N GLY A 18 19.37 20.34 4.69
CA GLY A 18 19.58 20.17 6.14
C GLY A 18 19.12 18.81 6.69
N ASN A 19 18.34 18.04 5.92
CA ASN A 19 17.87 16.70 6.27
C ASN A 19 17.17 16.69 7.65
N ARG A 20 16.22 17.61 7.84
CA ARG A 20 15.45 17.81 9.08
C ARG A 20 13.94 17.69 8.87
N GLN A 21 13.51 16.80 7.97
CA GLN A 21 12.10 16.62 7.60
C GLN A 21 11.28 15.81 8.60
N SER A 22 11.73 15.64 9.84
CA SER A 22 11.03 14.78 10.78
C SER A 22 9.73 15.42 11.28
N ALA A 23 8.66 14.63 11.34
CA ALA A 23 7.38 14.97 11.94
C ALA A 23 7.28 14.54 13.43
N GLY A 24 8.36 13.99 13.99
CA GLY A 24 8.51 13.74 15.43
C GLY A 24 8.21 12.31 15.90
N GLY A 25 7.65 11.45 15.04
CA GLY A 25 7.53 10.03 15.31
C GLY A 25 8.87 9.32 15.17
N VAL A 26 9.25 8.53 16.18
CA VAL A 26 10.47 7.71 16.18
C VAL A 26 10.16 6.36 16.82
N ASP A 27 10.59 5.28 16.17
CA ASP A 27 10.61 3.95 16.77
C ASP A 27 11.77 3.12 16.17
N LEU A 28 11.96 1.91 16.66
CA LEU A 28 12.96 0.96 16.18
C LEU A 28 12.27 -0.29 15.62
N GLN A 29 12.75 -0.74 14.47
CA GLN A 29 12.32 -1.94 13.76
C GLN A 29 13.43 -2.98 13.70
N TYR A 30 13.03 -4.23 13.41
CA TYR A 30 13.90 -5.32 13.05
C TYR A 30 14.93 -4.93 11.97
N GLY A 31 15.99 -5.72 11.87
CA GLY A 31 16.91 -5.69 10.75
C GLY A 31 16.28 -6.22 9.47
N TYR A 32 17.00 -6.05 8.37
CA TYR A 32 16.64 -6.61 7.07
C TYR A 32 17.81 -7.44 6.55
N ASP A 33 17.51 -8.60 5.96
CA ASP A 33 18.51 -9.43 5.29
C ASP A 33 18.93 -8.85 3.92
N ALA A 34 19.84 -9.54 3.23
CA ALA A 34 20.37 -9.08 1.94
C ALA A 34 19.29 -9.06 0.84
N GLU A 35 18.22 -9.82 1.02
CA GLU A 35 17.07 -9.88 0.13
C GLU A 35 15.98 -8.87 0.49
N GLY A 36 16.15 -8.11 1.59
CA GLY A 36 15.22 -7.10 2.06
C GLY A 36 14.04 -7.65 2.86
N ASN A 37 14.11 -8.89 3.35
CA ASN A 37 13.12 -9.45 4.28
C ASN A 37 13.46 -9.06 5.73
N LEU A 38 12.45 -9.02 6.58
CA LEU A 38 12.64 -8.76 8.01
C LEU A 38 13.46 -9.89 8.66
N ASP A 39 14.59 -9.53 9.26
CA ASP A 39 15.33 -10.39 10.17
C ASP A 39 14.79 -10.25 11.58
N THR A 40 13.83 -11.10 11.92
CA THR A 40 13.17 -11.11 13.25
C THR A 40 14.12 -11.48 14.39
N SER A 41 15.34 -11.95 14.10
CA SER A 41 16.36 -12.23 15.13
C SER A 41 17.11 -10.98 15.57
N VAL A 42 17.12 -9.92 14.74
CA VAL A 42 17.81 -8.67 15.03
C VAL A 42 16.79 -7.58 15.28
N CYS A 43 16.60 -7.25 16.54
CA CYS A 43 15.50 -6.41 16.95
C CYS A 43 15.68 -4.93 16.63
N THR A 44 16.82 -4.31 16.91
CA THR A 44 16.96 -2.85 16.95
C THR A 44 17.86 -2.30 15.85
N ASP A 45 17.75 -2.81 14.63
CA ASP A 45 18.73 -2.52 13.57
C ASP A 45 18.24 -1.52 12.52
N THR A 46 16.95 -1.18 12.53
CA THR A 46 16.39 -0.13 11.67
C THR A 46 15.73 0.97 12.49
N LEU A 47 16.15 2.21 12.29
CA LEU A 47 15.45 3.40 12.77
C LEU A 47 14.24 3.66 11.87
N VAL A 48 13.09 3.87 12.50
CA VAL A 48 11.86 4.29 11.85
C VAL A 48 11.56 5.71 12.29
N ASN A 49 11.43 6.65 11.35
CA ASN A 49 11.13 8.04 11.63
C ASN A 49 10.02 8.55 10.72
N THR A 50 9.08 9.32 11.26
CA THR A 50 8.06 9.97 10.44
C THR A 50 8.55 11.30 9.90
N GLY A 51 8.04 11.71 8.73
CA GLY A 51 8.34 13.00 8.15
C GLY A 51 7.54 13.35 6.90
N ASP A 52 7.70 14.59 6.48
CA ASP A 52 6.98 15.19 5.36
C ASP A 52 7.94 15.57 4.22
N LYS A 53 7.48 15.46 2.97
CA LYS A 53 8.29 15.79 1.78
C LYS A 53 9.65 15.09 1.80
N LEU A 54 9.67 13.84 2.25
CA LEU A 54 10.89 13.11 2.56
C LEU A 54 11.81 12.99 1.34
N ARG A 55 11.28 13.03 0.12
CA ARG A 55 12.04 12.90 -1.12
C ARG A 55 12.02 14.16 -2.00
N ASP A 56 11.52 15.28 -1.49
CA ASP A 56 11.44 16.51 -2.27
C ASP A 56 12.81 17.20 -2.34
N ASN A 57 13.54 16.95 -3.41
CA ASN A 57 14.77 17.68 -3.68
C ASN A 57 14.97 17.89 -5.18
N PRO A 58 14.68 19.10 -5.69
CA PRO A 58 14.84 19.41 -7.11
C PRO A 58 16.26 19.19 -7.66
N ALA A 59 17.29 19.38 -6.83
CA ALA A 59 18.69 19.18 -7.24
C ALA A 59 19.08 17.70 -7.41
N LEU A 60 18.28 16.79 -6.85
CA LEU A 60 18.50 15.33 -6.92
C LEU A 60 17.37 14.61 -7.68
N ALA A 61 16.48 15.34 -8.36
CA ALA A 61 15.28 14.80 -8.99
C ALA A 61 15.60 13.62 -9.95
N GLU A 62 16.64 13.73 -10.77
CA GLU A 62 17.05 12.67 -11.70
C GLU A 62 17.47 11.39 -10.97
N GLN A 63 18.24 11.50 -9.88
CA GLN A 63 18.69 10.35 -9.09
C GLN A 63 17.53 9.73 -8.30
N LEU A 64 16.60 10.57 -7.85
CA LEU A 64 15.44 10.14 -7.08
C LEU A 64 14.36 9.50 -7.94
N ALA A 65 14.26 9.84 -9.23
CA ALA A 65 13.21 9.35 -10.12
C ALA A 65 13.15 7.81 -10.18
N ALA A 66 14.30 7.13 -10.14
CA ALA A 66 14.37 5.67 -10.17
C ALA A 66 13.74 5.00 -8.93
N GLY A 67 13.70 5.71 -7.79
CA GLY A 67 13.18 5.18 -6.53
C GLY A 67 11.67 5.39 -6.35
N GLY A 68 10.97 6.10 -7.25
CA GLY A 68 9.54 6.45 -7.12
C GLY A 68 9.27 7.93 -6.83
N PRO A 69 8.07 8.29 -6.32
CA PRO A 69 7.60 9.67 -6.17
C PRO A 69 8.47 10.57 -5.27
N PHE A 70 8.40 11.89 -5.51
CA PHE A 70 9.18 12.89 -4.76
C PHE A 70 8.47 13.40 -3.50
N ALA A 71 7.17 13.63 -3.57
CA ALA A 71 6.37 13.98 -2.40
C ALA A 71 5.99 12.69 -1.67
N VAL A 72 6.71 12.42 -0.58
CA VAL A 72 6.41 11.32 0.35
C VAL A 72 6.21 11.91 1.72
N HIS A 73 4.99 11.76 2.24
CA HIS A 73 4.60 12.06 3.60
C HIS A 73 4.44 10.72 4.30
N GLY A 74 5.24 10.41 5.31
CA GLY A 74 5.10 9.11 5.96
C GLY A 74 6.32 8.71 6.73
N VAL A 75 6.88 7.56 6.38
CA VAL A 75 7.91 6.88 7.18
C VAL A 75 9.19 6.74 6.38
N GLN A 76 10.30 7.12 7.01
CA GLN A 76 11.66 6.80 6.60
C GLN A 76 12.21 5.65 7.45
N PHE A 77 12.70 4.61 6.79
CA PHE A 77 13.43 3.49 7.39
C PHE A 77 14.92 3.67 7.13
N THR A 78 15.75 3.69 8.17
CA THR A 78 17.20 3.89 8.06
C THR A 78 17.93 2.85 8.89
N PRO A 79 18.82 2.03 8.32
CA PRO A 79 19.68 1.16 9.12
C PRO A 79 20.42 1.96 10.21
N THR A 80 20.42 1.48 11.44
CA THR A 80 21.00 2.21 12.59
C THR A 80 22.49 2.57 12.45
N PRO A 81 23.33 1.82 11.70
CA PRO A 81 24.71 2.25 11.45
C PRO A 81 24.83 3.50 10.56
N LEU A 82 23.79 3.86 9.81
CA LEU A 82 23.79 4.90 8.78
C LEU A 82 23.49 6.31 9.33
N VAL A 83 24.23 6.71 10.35
CA VAL A 83 24.24 8.09 10.88
C VAL A 83 25.02 9.04 9.96
N LYS A 84 24.81 10.36 10.08
CA LYS A 84 25.60 11.37 9.36
C LYS A 84 27.09 11.25 9.71
N PRO A 85 28.00 11.38 8.74
CA PRO A 85 27.78 11.69 7.33
C PRO A 85 27.60 10.47 6.41
N ALA A 86 27.55 9.25 6.93
CA ALA A 86 27.57 8.02 6.13
C ALA A 86 26.36 7.85 5.19
N ASN A 87 25.26 8.55 5.48
CA ASN A 87 24.02 8.52 4.70
C ASN A 87 23.57 9.94 4.31
N LEU A 88 24.50 10.74 3.80
CA LEU A 88 24.24 12.06 3.21
C LEU A 88 24.56 12.06 1.71
N PRO A 89 23.58 12.23 0.81
CA PRO A 89 22.12 12.23 1.04
C PRO A 89 21.60 10.84 1.50
N PRO A 90 20.36 10.73 2.03
CA PRO A 90 19.84 9.51 2.65
C PRO A 90 19.40 8.43 1.63
N PHE A 91 20.29 8.07 0.69
CA PHE A 91 20.04 7.04 -0.31
C PHE A 91 20.07 5.61 0.26
N GLY A 92 20.69 5.40 1.43
CA GLY A 92 20.63 4.15 2.17
C GLY A 92 19.36 3.96 2.99
N SER A 93 18.37 4.85 2.81
CA SER A 93 17.08 4.80 3.49
C SER A 93 15.96 4.41 2.52
N TRP A 94 14.88 3.85 3.07
CA TRP A 94 13.64 3.58 2.34
C TRP A 94 12.52 4.47 2.82
N PHE A 95 11.56 4.74 1.95
CA PHE A 95 10.48 5.71 2.18
C PHE A 95 9.15 5.07 1.85
N VAL A 96 8.19 5.17 2.76
CA VAL A 96 6.83 4.66 2.60
C VAL A 96 5.88 5.81 2.93
N ASP A 97 4.96 6.07 2.02
CA ASP A 97 3.91 7.05 2.28
C ASP A 97 2.86 6.48 3.24
N PHE A 98 2.33 7.31 4.15
CA PHE A 98 1.46 6.86 5.24
C PHE A 98 0.12 6.29 4.75
N ASP A 99 -0.40 6.76 3.62
CA ASP A 99 -1.67 6.30 3.04
C ASP A 99 -1.49 5.67 1.65
N SER A 100 -0.25 5.59 1.16
CA SER A 100 0.11 5.08 -0.16
C SER A 100 -0.41 5.92 -1.34
N TYR A 101 -0.92 7.11 -1.06
CA TYR A 101 -1.07 8.19 -2.03
C TYR A 101 0.23 9.01 -2.02
N PHE A 102 0.54 9.66 -3.12
CA PHE A 102 1.78 10.42 -3.27
C PHE A 102 1.43 11.68 -4.06
N GLU A 103 2.27 12.71 -3.99
CA GLU A 103 2.06 13.98 -4.72
C GLU A 103 0.81 14.76 -4.29
N ASP A 104 0.47 14.65 -3.01
CA ASP A 104 -0.65 15.26 -2.30
C ASP A 104 -0.15 16.26 -1.24
N PRO A 105 0.37 17.44 -1.64
CA PRO A 105 0.94 18.41 -0.70
C PRO A 105 -0.05 18.87 0.40
N GLU A 106 -1.35 18.65 0.22
CA GLU A 106 -2.40 18.94 1.20
C GLU A 106 -2.35 18.08 2.47
N VAL A 107 -1.68 16.93 2.47
CA VAL A 107 -1.59 16.03 3.66
C VAL A 107 -0.35 16.29 4.51
N GLU A 108 0.44 17.30 4.17
CA GLU A 108 1.60 17.72 4.96
C GLU A 108 1.20 17.96 6.43
N GLY A 109 1.92 17.32 7.35
CA GLY A 109 1.67 17.41 8.79
C GLY A 109 0.54 16.50 9.30
N HIS A 110 -0.08 15.67 8.46
CA HIS A 110 -0.99 14.61 8.91
C HIS A 110 -0.24 13.45 9.57
N VAL A 111 1.02 13.26 9.20
CA VAL A 111 1.86 12.19 9.75
C VAL A 111 2.37 12.60 11.12
N GLY A 112 2.03 11.82 12.14
CA GLY A 112 2.43 12.09 13.52
C GLY A 112 3.36 11.01 14.06
N ASP A 113 2.88 10.33 15.11
CA ASP A 113 3.60 9.28 15.80
C ASP A 113 3.74 8.00 14.96
N VAL A 114 4.77 7.20 15.23
CA VAL A 114 4.94 5.85 14.67
C VAL A 114 5.11 4.83 15.79
N ARG A 115 4.49 3.67 15.61
CA ARG A 115 4.62 2.52 16.49
C ARG A 115 4.90 1.28 15.66
N VAL A 116 6.06 0.70 15.91
CA VAL A 116 6.48 -0.52 15.26
C VAL A 116 6.11 -1.69 16.17
N TRP A 117 5.28 -2.58 15.64
CA TRP A 117 4.99 -3.83 16.33
C TRP A 117 6.21 -4.76 16.25
N ARG A 118 6.95 -4.86 17.37
CA ARG A 118 8.22 -5.58 17.42
C ARG A 118 8.41 -6.39 18.72
N PRO A 119 7.78 -7.57 18.85
CA PRO A 119 7.92 -8.42 20.04
C PRO A 119 9.33 -9.02 20.13
N CYS A 120 10.23 -8.30 20.80
CA CYS A 120 11.67 -8.60 20.85
C CYS A 120 12.17 -9.30 22.11
N GLU A 121 11.32 -9.41 23.13
CA GLU A 121 11.70 -9.96 24.43
C GLU A 121 11.58 -11.49 24.52
N GLY A 122 11.37 -12.18 23.40
CA GLY A 122 11.01 -13.62 23.40
C GLY A 122 9.66 -13.91 24.08
N ARG A 123 8.98 -12.89 24.61
CA ARG A 123 7.56 -12.94 24.95
C ARG A 123 6.76 -12.70 23.68
N ALA A 124 6.37 -13.82 23.10
CA ALA A 124 5.17 -14.04 22.33
C ALA A 124 4.05 -13.00 22.55
N GLY A 125 4.11 -11.84 21.89
CA GLY A 125 2.89 -11.14 21.52
C GLY A 125 2.37 -11.78 20.24
N TYR A 126 1.77 -12.98 20.33
CA TYR A 126 1.00 -13.73 19.30
C TYR A 126 0.85 -15.24 19.64
N TYR A 127 1.49 -15.76 20.70
CA TYR A 127 1.32 -17.17 21.14
C TYR A 127 0.40 -17.35 22.36
N GLU A 128 -0.46 -16.39 22.68
CA GLU A 128 -1.68 -16.77 23.41
C GLU A 128 -2.61 -17.45 22.42
N GLU A 129 -2.92 -18.72 22.69
CA GLU A 129 -3.88 -19.50 21.94
C GLU A 129 -5.25 -18.83 22.04
N ILE A 130 -5.67 -18.13 20.98
CA ILE A 130 -7.06 -17.72 20.82
C ILE A 130 -7.90 -18.96 20.47
N PRO A 131 -9.19 -19.03 20.84
CA PRO A 131 -10.07 -20.11 20.40
C PRO A 131 -10.09 -20.18 18.86
N GLY A 132 -9.33 -21.11 18.26
CA GLY A 132 -9.17 -21.22 16.81
C GLY A 132 -7.74 -21.35 16.27
N GLY A 133 -6.69 -21.18 17.08
CA GLY A 133 -5.29 -21.46 16.71
C GLY A 133 -4.36 -20.24 16.60
N TYR A 134 -3.18 -20.41 15.99
CA TYR A 134 -2.14 -19.36 15.82
C TYR A 134 -2.30 -18.61 14.50
N LEU A 135 -2.07 -17.29 14.51
CA LEU A 135 -1.95 -16.48 13.28
C LEU A 135 -0.51 -16.56 12.73
N PRO A 136 -0.30 -16.80 11.41
CA PRO A 136 1.02 -16.91 10.82
C PRO A 136 1.80 -15.58 10.84
N PRO A 137 3.16 -15.61 10.85
CA PRO A 137 4.04 -14.46 11.11
C PRO A 137 4.18 -13.45 9.95
N PHE A 138 3.47 -13.65 8.85
CA PHE A 138 3.41 -12.71 7.74
C PHE A 138 2.09 -11.95 7.84
N TYR A 139 2.12 -10.74 8.39
CA TYR A 139 1.27 -9.60 8.03
C TYR A 139 1.44 -8.51 9.11
N PRO A 140 1.88 -7.27 8.80
CA PRO A 140 1.31 -6.13 9.52
C PRO A 140 -0.21 -6.18 9.29
N PRO A 141 -1.06 -5.81 10.25
CA PRO A 141 -2.48 -5.64 9.96
C PRO A 141 -2.58 -4.74 8.72
N ASP A 142 -3.35 -5.17 7.70
CA ASP A 142 -3.65 -4.34 6.53
C ASP A 142 -3.95 -2.93 7.06
N PHE A 143 -3.17 -1.95 6.59
CA PHE A 143 -3.49 -0.56 6.80
C PHE A 143 -4.22 -0.09 5.53
N PRO A 144 -5.46 0.39 5.67
CA PRO A 144 -6.15 0.64 6.93
C PRO A 144 -6.77 -0.62 7.56
N PRO A 145 -6.93 -0.64 8.90
CA PRO A 145 -7.35 -1.80 9.69
C PRO A 145 -8.68 -2.40 9.22
N PRO A 146 -8.93 -3.71 9.42
CA PRO A 146 -10.22 -4.30 9.10
C PRO A 146 -11.28 -3.76 10.06
N GLY A 147 -12.02 -2.75 9.59
CA GLY A 147 -13.10 -2.13 10.31
C GLY A 147 -13.64 -0.90 9.58
N ASN A 148 -14.68 -1.10 8.77
CA ASN A 148 -15.67 -0.10 8.32
C ASN A 148 -15.15 1.30 7.97
N LEU A 149 -13.97 1.44 7.36
CA LEU A 149 -13.79 2.57 6.45
C LEU A 149 -14.65 2.24 5.22
N PRO A 150 -15.62 3.10 4.87
CA PRO A 150 -16.43 2.84 3.69
C PRO A 150 -15.45 2.70 2.51
N PRO A 151 -15.57 1.64 1.70
CA PRO A 151 -14.79 1.56 0.49
C PRO A 151 -15.04 2.84 -0.31
N CYS A 152 -14.03 3.36 -1.00
CA CYS A 152 -14.23 4.52 -1.87
C CYS A 152 -15.32 4.29 -2.92
N LEU A 153 -15.55 3.02 -3.28
CA LEU A 153 -16.58 2.52 -4.16
C LEU A 153 -17.45 1.54 -3.39
N ASP A 154 -18.73 1.86 -3.30
CA ASP A 154 -19.74 0.90 -2.90
C ASP A 154 -20.15 0.06 -4.11
N VAL A 155 -20.38 -1.23 -3.87
CA VAL A 155 -20.99 -2.14 -4.86
C VAL A 155 -22.46 -2.26 -4.52
N GLU A 156 -23.31 -1.59 -5.29
CA GLU A 156 -24.75 -1.57 -5.08
C GLU A 156 -25.40 -2.88 -5.51
N ASP A 157 -24.95 -3.42 -6.65
CA ASP A 157 -25.47 -4.65 -7.24
C ASP A 157 -24.43 -5.30 -8.14
N VAL A 158 -24.57 -6.61 -8.35
CA VAL A 158 -23.79 -7.37 -9.32
C VAL A 158 -24.72 -8.27 -10.12
N GLN A 159 -24.74 -8.07 -11.44
CA GLN A 159 -25.58 -8.86 -12.34
C GLN A 159 -24.72 -9.71 -13.25
N TYR A 160 -25.07 -10.99 -13.37
CA TYR A 160 -24.33 -11.95 -14.16
C TYR A 160 -25.05 -12.27 -15.48
N PHE A 161 -24.29 -12.32 -16.56
CA PHE A 161 -24.79 -12.64 -17.90
C PHE A 161 -23.90 -13.71 -18.53
N CYS A 162 -24.49 -14.76 -19.08
CA CYS A 162 -23.75 -15.70 -19.91
C CYS A 162 -23.68 -15.16 -21.33
N THR A 163 -22.47 -14.98 -21.86
CA THR A 163 -22.21 -14.60 -23.25
C THR A 163 -21.44 -15.70 -23.97
N PRO A 164 -21.38 -15.72 -25.31
CA PRO A 164 -20.59 -16.72 -26.04
C PRO A 164 -19.09 -16.74 -25.66
N SER A 165 -18.60 -15.64 -25.07
CA SER A 165 -17.24 -15.46 -24.57
C SER A 165 -17.01 -15.93 -23.14
N GLY A 166 -18.07 -16.30 -22.39
CA GLY A 166 -17.99 -16.77 -21.01
C GLY A 166 -18.99 -16.08 -20.09
N LEU A 167 -18.62 -15.93 -18.81
CA LEU A 167 -19.43 -15.21 -17.83
C LEU A 167 -19.05 -13.72 -17.87
N GLU A 168 -20.05 -12.86 -17.98
CA GLU A 168 -19.92 -11.42 -17.77
C GLU A 168 -20.58 -11.02 -16.46
N ALA A 169 -19.98 -10.06 -15.77
CA ALA A 169 -20.52 -9.47 -14.57
C ALA A 169 -20.60 -7.94 -14.75
N ASP A 170 -21.81 -7.40 -14.64
CA ASP A 170 -22.06 -5.97 -14.54
C ASP A 170 -21.99 -5.55 -13.08
N LEU A 171 -21.03 -4.68 -12.77
CA LEU A 171 -20.83 -4.12 -11.45
C LEU A 171 -21.49 -2.75 -11.37
N TYR A 172 -22.46 -2.59 -10.49
CA TYR A 172 -23.08 -1.29 -10.20
C TYR A 172 -22.31 -0.63 -9.07
N LEU A 173 -21.50 0.36 -9.42
CA LEU A 173 -20.53 0.97 -8.52
C LEU A 173 -20.91 2.42 -8.20
N HIS A 174 -20.81 2.80 -6.93
CA HIS A 174 -21.08 4.15 -6.46
C HIS A 174 -19.86 4.73 -5.74
N ASP A 175 -19.36 5.89 -6.19
CA ASP A 175 -18.25 6.60 -5.55
C ASP A 175 -18.72 7.35 -4.30
N HIS A 176 -18.83 6.62 -3.20
CA HIS A 176 -19.27 7.15 -1.92
C HIS A 176 -18.27 8.15 -1.32
N ALA A 177 -16.97 7.98 -1.58
CA ALA A 177 -15.94 8.87 -1.08
C ALA A 177 -15.81 10.19 -1.86
N GLY A 178 -16.46 10.30 -3.03
CA GLY A 178 -16.33 11.47 -3.90
C GLY A 178 -14.93 11.61 -4.49
N PHE A 179 -14.23 10.49 -4.72
CA PHE A 179 -12.91 10.44 -5.34
C PHE A 179 -12.90 11.10 -6.74
N GLY A 180 -14.03 11.06 -7.45
CA GLY A 180 -14.22 11.67 -8.76
C GLY A 180 -13.44 10.95 -9.86
N GLY A 181 -13.24 9.64 -9.72
CA GLY A 181 -12.65 8.81 -10.76
C GLY A 181 -13.59 8.63 -11.96
N ASP A 182 -13.03 8.31 -13.11
CA ASP A 182 -13.76 8.08 -14.37
C ASP A 182 -13.27 6.81 -15.10
N SER A 183 -12.39 6.06 -14.45
CA SER A 183 -11.70 4.93 -15.06
C SER A 183 -11.45 3.84 -14.03
N ILE A 184 -11.68 2.59 -14.44
CA ILE A 184 -11.50 1.42 -13.59
C ILE A 184 -10.57 0.44 -14.30
N LYS A 185 -9.64 -0.12 -13.55
CA LYS A 185 -8.86 -1.28 -13.96
C LYS A 185 -9.26 -2.46 -13.08
N ALA A 186 -9.69 -3.56 -13.69
CA ALA A 186 -9.95 -4.81 -13.00
C ALA A 186 -8.83 -5.81 -13.27
N LEU A 187 -8.45 -6.56 -12.24
CA LEU A 187 -7.44 -7.61 -12.31
C LEU A 187 -7.93 -8.82 -11.49
N SER A 188 -7.74 -10.01 -12.03
CA SER A 188 -7.98 -11.24 -11.27
C SER A 188 -6.98 -11.35 -10.11
N LYS A 189 -7.47 -11.69 -8.92
CA LYS A 189 -6.66 -12.08 -7.76
C LYS A 189 -6.77 -13.58 -7.46
N THR A 190 -7.67 -14.28 -8.14
CA THR A 190 -7.83 -15.74 -8.01
C THR A 190 -6.93 -16.47 -9.01
N PRO A 191 -6.01 -17.35 -8.55
CA PRO A 191 -5.16 -18.14 -9.44
C PRO A 191 -5.97 -18.96 -10.44
N GLY A 192 -5.57 -18.94 -11.71
CA GLY A 192 -6.22 -19.71 -12.79
C GLY A 192 -7.47 -19.07 -13.39
N VAL A 193 -7.98 -17.98 -12.81
CA VAL A 193 -9.14 -17.24 -13.32
C VAL A 193 -8.66 -16.01 -14.09
N GLY A 194 -9.19 -15.81 -15.30
CA GLY A 194 -8.96 -14.63 -16.12
C GLY A 194 -10.07 -13.59 -15.94
N VAL A 195 -9.69 -12.33 -15.77
CA VAL A 195 -10.62 -11.19 -15.76
C VAL A 195 -10.26 -10.24 -16.90
N THR A 196 -11.22 -9.92 -17.76
CA THR A 196 -11.09 -8.92 -18.83
C THR A 196 -11.99 -7.73 -18.54
N SER A 197 -11.51 -6.52 -18.83
CA SER A 197 -12.31 -5.32 -18.56
C SER A 197 -11.94 -4.15 -19.48
N PRO A 198 -12.89 -3.22 -19.74
CA PRO A 198 -12.58 -1.94 -20.36
C PRO A 198 -11.81 -1.05 -19.37
N MET A 199 -10.92 -0.19 -19.85
CA MET A 199 -10.13 0.68 -18.96
C MET A 199 -10.90 1.91 -18.46
N SER A 200 -11.96 2.31 -19.16
CA SER A 200 -12.77 3.51 -18.88
C SER A 200 -14.13 3.12 -18.32
N HIS A 201 -14.67 3.94 -17.42
CA HIS A 201 -16.00 3.73 -16.83
C HIS A 201 -16.76 5.06 -16.73
N ALA A 202 -17.92 5.14 -17.40
CA ALA A 202 -18.74 6.35 -17.31
C ALA A 202 -19.55 6.35 -16.01
N PRO A 203 -19.56 7.47 -15.24
CA PRO A 203 -20.38 7.59 -14.04
C PRO A 203 -21.85 7.26 -14.33
N GLY A 204 -22.46 6.44 -13.47
CA GLY A 204 -23.87 6.03 -13.58
C GLY A 204 -24.16 4.92 -14.61
N THR A 205 -23.14 4.31 -15.20
CA THR A 205 -23.28 3.08 -16.01
C THR A 205 -22.71 1.87 -15.25
N PRO A 206 -23.20 0.64 -15.48
CA PRO A 206 -22.54 -0.53 -14.91
C PRO A 206 -21.15 -0.72 -15.52
N TYR A 207 -20.20 -1.20 -14.72
CA TYR A 207 -18.88 -1.59 -15.20
C TYR A 207 -18.86 -3.09 -15.51
N THR A 208 -18.81 -3.43 -16.78
CA THR A 208 -18.84 -4.83 -17.25
C THR A 208 -17.45 -5.44 -17.25
N ILE A 209 -17.31 -6.60 -16.62
CA ILE A 209 -16.10 -7.43 -16.68
C ILE A 209 -16.42 -8.82 -17.24
N GLY A 210 -15.49 -9.40 -17.99
CA GLY A 210 -15.54 -10.81 -18.39
C GLY A 210 -14.75 -11.67 -17.41
N ILE A 211 -15.26 -12.85 -17.09
CA ILE A 211 -14.67 -13.82 -16.16
C ILE A 211 -14.56 -15.19 -16.85
N THR A 212 -13.35 -15.74 -16.88
CA THR A 212 -13.03 -17.01 -17.55
C THR A 212 -12.20 -17.93 -16.64
N GLY A 213 -12.27 -19.25 -16.85
CA GLY A 213 -11.49 -20.20 -16.06
C GLY A 213 -11.96 -20.42 -14.61
N HIS A 214 -13.22 -20.08 -14.31
CA HIS A 214 -13.86 -20.31 -13.00
C HIS A 214 -14.71 -21.59 -13.02
N TYR A 215 -15.00 -22.17 -11.86
CA TYR A 215 -16.04 -23.20 -11.72
C TYR A 215 -17.37 -22.59 -11.23
N PRO A 216 -18.52 -23.22 -11.55
CA PRO A 216 -19.82 -22.77 -11.06
C PRO A 216 -19.89 -22.78 -9.53
N GLY A 217 -20.30 -21.65 -8.94
CA GLY A 217 -20.43 -21.47 -7.50
C GLY A 217 -19.15 -21.06 -6.75
N ASP A 218 -18.04 -20.91 -7.46
CA ASP A 218 -16.77 -20.39 -6.93
C ASP A 218 -16.89 -18.94 -6.47
N THR A 219 -15.97 -18.54 -5.59
CA THR A 219 -15.70 -17.14 -5.30
C THR A 219 -14.47 -16.70 -6.07
N VAL A 220 -14.65 -15.70 -6.94
CA VAL A 220 -13.59 -15.06 -7.72
C VAL A 220 -13.29 -13.70 -7.09
N ASP A 221 -12.07 -13.52 -6.61
CA ASP A 221 -11.60 -12.26 -6.06
C ASP A 221 -11.10 -11.36 -7.20
N VAL A 222 -11.79 -10.23 -7.39
CA VAL A 222 -11.44 -9.23 -8.41
C VAL A 222 -10.87 -8.00 -7.74
N GLY A 223 -9.62 -7.67 -8.05
CA GLY A 223 -9.00 -6.41 -7.65
C GLY A 223 -9.45 -5.29 -8.57
N LEU A 224 -10.08 -4.26 -8.01
CA LEU A 224 -10.46 -3.04 -8.71
C LEU A 224 -9.53 -1.90 -8.31
N CYS A 225 -9.22 -1.03 -9.27
CA CYS A 225 -8.43 0.18 -9.11
C CYS A 225 -9.17 1.31 -9.85
N PHE A 226 -9.81 2.21 -9.10
CA PHE A 226 -10.59 3.34 -9.61
C PHE A 226 -9.76 4.61 -9.59
N TYR A 227 -9.57 5.23 -10.74
CA TYR A 227 -8.65 6.34 -10.95
C TYR A 227 -9.27 7.40 -11.87
N ARG A 228 -8.62 8.57 -11.92
CA ARG A 228 -8.90 9.59 -12.94
C ARG A 228 -8.02 9.35 -14.15
N GLN A 229 -8.61 9.28 -15.33
CA GLN A 229 -7.88 9.11 -16.59
C GLN A 229 -6.86 10.24 -16.79
N SER A 230 -7.22 11.46 -16.39
CA SER A 230 -6.33 12.62 -16.44
C SER A 230 -5.05 12.45 -15.61
N ASP A 231 -5.08 11.71 -14.50
CA ASP A 231 -3.89 11.43 -13.70
C ASP A 231 -3.04 10.32 -14.34
N ARG A 232 -3.67 9.32 -14.96
CA ARG A 232 -2.96 8.32 -15.76
C ARG A 232 -2.28 8.93 -16.99
N ASP A 233 -2.94 9.86 -17.68
CA ASP A 233 -2.47 10.47 -18.92
C ASP A 233 -1.24 11.36 -18.70
N LYS A 234 -1.04 11.89 -17.47
CA LYS A 234 0.19 12.60 -17.07
C LYS A 234 1.43 11.68 -17.09
N GLY A 235 1.23 10.35 -17.06
CA GLY A 235 2.29 9.36 -17.00
C GLY A 235 2.86 9.20 -15.58
N GLY A 236 3.49 8.05 -15.31
CA GLY A 236 3.99 7.71 -13.97
C GLY A 236 2.99 6.92 -13.11
N TYR A 237 3.20 6.91 -11.80
CA TYR A 237 2.25 6.33 -10.84
C TYR A 237 1.09 7.29 -10.67
N TYR A 238 -0.15 6.81 -10.78
CA TYR A 238 -1.36 7.60 -10.59
C TYR A 238 -2.17 7.05 -9.42
N PRO A 239 -2.80 7.92 -8.62
CA PRO A 239 -3.62 7.50 -7.49
C PRO A 239 -4.80 6.70 -8.01
N CYS A 240 -5.03 5.55 -7.39
CA CYS A 240 -6.25 4.82 -7.61
C CYS A 240 -6.75 4.25 -6.30
N CYS A 241 -8.06 4.34 -6.11
CA CYS A 241 -8.67 3.64 -5.02
C CYS A 241 -8.74 2.14 -5.33
N LYS A 242 -8.15 1.34 -4.44
CA LYS A 242 -8.05 -0.11 -4.58
C LYS A 242 -9.08 -0.79 -3.70
N MET A 243 -9.76 -1.79 -4.24
CA MET A 243 -10.58 -2.71 -3.47
C MET A 243 -10.46 -4.12 -4.03
N THR A 244 -10.77 -5.12 -3.21
CA THR A 244 -10.93 -6.49 -3.67
C THR A 244 -12.39 -6.88 -3.49
N LEU A 245 -13.02 -7.26 -4.59
CA LEU A 245 -14.43 -7.62 -4.66
C LEU A 245 -14.56 -9.15 -4.80
N PRO A 246 -15.05 -9.86 -3.77
CA PRO A 246 -15.35 -11.28 -3.88
C PRO A 246 -16.65 -11.47 -4.68
N LEU A 247 -16.53 -12.00 -5.89
CA LEU A 247 -17.64 -12.29 -6.78
C LEU A 247 -17.99 -13.78 -6.71
N ARG A 248 -19.16 -14.09 -6.18
CA ARG A 248 -19.67 -15.47 -6.20
C ARG A 248 -20.32 -15.77 -7.55
N THR A 249 -19.68 -16.62 -8.35
CA THR A 249 -20.18 -16.99 -9.67
C THR A 249 -21.49 -17.77 -9.55
N PRO A 250 -22.36 -17.74 -10.58
CA PRO A 250 -23.57 -18.54 -10.60
C PRO A 250 -23.27 -20.04 -10.41
N ALA A 251 -24.15 -20.74 -9.70
CA ALA A 251 -24.03 -22.20 -9.49
C ALA A 251 -24.29 -23.03 -10.77
N VAL A 252 -24.59 -22.36 -11.89
CA VAL A 252 -24.82 -22.95 -13.21
C VAL A 252 -23.70 -22.51 -14.15
N SER A 253 -23.19 -23.45 -14.95
CA SER A 253 -22.16 -23.15 -15.96
C SER A 253 -22.75 -22.30 -17.08
N CYS A 254 -21.95 -21.36 -17.60
CA CYS A 254 -22.27 -20.62 -18.83
C CYS A 254 -21.84 -21.38 -20.10
N GLU A 255 -21.36 -22.63 -19.98
CA GLU A 255 -21.16 -23.52 -21.13
C GLU A 255 -22.50 -23.88 -21.78
N PRO A 256 -22.60 -23.84 -23.13
CA PRO A 256 -23.79 -24.30 -23.84
C PRO A 256 -24.03 -25.81 -23.73
#